data_AF-K7RIW3-F1
#
_entry.id   AF-K7RIW3-F1
#
_cell.length_a   1.000
_cell.length_b   1.000
_cell.length_c   1.000
_cell.angle_alpha   90.00
_cell.angle_beta   90.00
_cell.angle_gamma   90.00
#
_symmetry.space_group_name_H-M   'P 1'
#
loop_
_entity.id
_entity.type
_entity.pdbx_description
1 polymer ?
#
loop_
_entity_poly.entity_id
_entity_poly.type
_entity_poly.pdbx_seq_one_letter_code
_entity_poly.pdbx_strand_id
1 'polypeptide(L)'
;MTPRPIEESPESFLERFSAHREEVFLFPEPWGSPLVEAKTPAGVVYAFDRGPPPTPTGPLRALLHGVAEAVGPLEGEAFLRREGPRYRLGGETTPLGGGFYLLEAGAKVVVYWEGPMPKRAEVLLSPPLMLFR
;
A
#
# COMPACT_ATOMS: atom_id res chain seq x y z
N MET A 1 20.94 -15.28 9.50
CA MET A 1 20.83 -13.85 9.16
C MET A 1 19.72 -13.26 10.01
N THR A 2 19.97 -12.17 10.71
CA THR A 2 18.91 -11.42 11.40
C THR A 2 18.03 -10.77 10.32
N PRO A 3 16.70 -10.93 10.34
CA PRO A 3 15.83 -10.23 9.40
C PRO A 3 16.07 -8.72 9.57
N ARG A 4 16.27 -8.00 8.45
CA ARG A 4 16.31 -6.54 8.50
C ARG A 4 14.87 -6.02 8.55
N PRO A 5 14.59 -4.98 9.35
CA PRO A 5 13.28 -4.36 9.33
C PRO A 5 12.99 -3.75 7.95
N ILE A 6 11.79 -3.99 7.42
CA ILE A 6 11.28 -3.35 6.19
C ILE A 6 11.04 -1.85 6.44
N GLU A 7 10.56 -1.53 7.65
CA GLU A 7 10.26 -0.20 8.16
C GLU A 7 11.01 0.01 9.49
N GLU A 8 11.79 1.08 9.61
CA GLU A 8 12.45 1.43 10.88
C GLU A 8 11.49 2.18 11.83
N SER A 9 10.70 3.10 11.29
CA SER A 9 9.57 3.75 11.96
C SER A 9 8.54 4.24 10.94
N PRO A 10 7.28 4.50 11.34
CA PRO A 10 6.28 5.04 10.42
C PRO A 10 6.68 6.37 9.79
N GLU A 11 7.32 7.24 10.57
CA GLU A 11 7.72 8.58 10.16
C GLU A 11 8.83 8.53 9.11
N SER A 12 9.88 7.74 9.34
CA SER A 12 10.99 7.62 8.38
C SER A 12 10.55 6.93 7.08
N PHE A 13 9.62 5.98 7.18
CA PHE A 13 9.03 5.32 6.02
C PHE A 13 8.17 6.27 5.18
N LEU A 14 7.29 7.04 5.84
CA LEU A 14 6.46 8.03 5.17
C LEU A 14 7.32 9.13 4.54
N GLU A 15 8.37 9.60 5.22
CA GLU A 15 9.31 10.59 4.67
C GLU A 15 9.96 10.05 3.38
N ARG A 16 10.52 8.84 3.44
CA ARG A 16 11.20 8.18 2.33
C ARG A 16 10.32 8.03 1.08
N PHE A 17 9.04 7.72 1.25
CA PHE A 17 8.12 7.45 0.15
C PHE A 17 7.06 8.55 -0.05
N SER A 18 7.27 9.72 0.53
CA SER A 18 6.33 10.85 0.52
C SER A 18 5.90 11.29 -0.88
N ALA A 19 6.77 11.14 -1.88
CA ALA A 19 6.49 11.44 -3.28
C ALA A 19 5.38 10.57 -3.90
N HIS A 20 5.11 9.39 -3.32
CA HIS A 20 4.14 8.42 -3.83
C HIS A 20 2.77 8.49 -3.13
N ARG A 21 2.60 9.43 -2.19
CA ARG A 21 1.30 9.68 -1.57
C ARG A 21 0.28 10.09 -2.63
N GLU A 22 -0.94 9.58 -2.51
CA GLU A 22 -2.07 9.94 -3.36
C GLU A 22 -3.20 10.56 -2.55
N GLU A 23 -4.08 11.30 -3.22
CA GLU A 23 -5.29 11.81 -2.57
C GLU A 23 -6.24 10.66 -2.27
N VAL A 24 -6.66 10.57 -1.02
CA VAL A 24 -7.67 9.62 -0.54
C VAL A 24 -8.69 10.36 0.30
N PHE A 25 -9.87 9.76 0.47
CA PHE A 25 -10.83 10.19 1.47
C PHE A 25 -10.94 9.14 2.57
N LEU A 26 -10.65 9.50 3.81
CA LEU A 26 -10.87 8.62 4.96
C LEU A 26 -12.29 8.78 5.49
N PHE A 27 -13.00 7.67 5.63
CA PHE A 27 -14.31 7.64 6.24
C PHE A 27 -14.21 7.68 7.78
N PRO A 28 -15.26 8.12 8.48
CA PRO A 28 -15.29 8.08 9.93
C PRO A 28 -15.17 6.64 10.45
N GLU A 29 -14.26 6.41 11.38
CA GLU A 29 -14.08 5.12 12.05
C GLU A 29 -14.50 5.19 13.52
N PRO A 30 -14.91 4.06 14.14
CA PRO A 30 -15.07 3.97 15.58
C PRO A 30 -13.80 4.39 16.31
N TRP A 31 -13.95 5.09 17.44
CA TRP A 31 -12.80 5.52 18.24
C TRP A 31 -11.90 4.33 18.62
N GLY A 32 -10.62 4.43 18.29
CA GLY A 32 -9.62 3.41 18.60
C GLY A 32 -9.53 2.25 17.60
N SER A 33 -10.28 2.28 16.49
CA SER A 33 -10.07 1.33 15.40
C SER A 33 -8.69 1.57 14.75
N PRO A 34 -7.83 0.55 14.62
CA PRO A 34 -6.61 0.66 13.83
C PRO A 34 -6.86 0.44 12.34
N LEU A 35 -8.06 -0.01 11.96
CA LEU A 35 -8.47 -0.20 10.57
C LEU A 35 -9.20 1.04 10.09
N VAL A 36 -8.82 1.52 8.91
CA VAL A 36 -9.47 2.65 8.24
C VAL A 36 -10.05 2.23 6.91
N GLU A 37 -11.26 2.70 6.62
CA GLU A 37 -11.85 2.69 5.29
C GLU A 37 -11.39 3.94 4.51
N ALA A 38 -10.68 3.73 3.40
CA ALA A 38 -10.13 4.77 2.55
C ALA A 38 -10.67 4.65 1.12
N LYS A 39 -11.25 5.72 0.58
CA LYS A 39 -11.58 5.82 -0.84
C LYS A 39 -10.35 6.31 -1.62
N THR A 40 -9.85 5.45 -2.49
CA THR A 40 -8.79 5.71 -3.48
C THR A 40 -9.40 5.91 -4.87
N PRO A 41 -8.63 6.31 -5.89
CA PRO A 41 -9.10 6.32 -7.28
C PRO A 41 -9.49 4.92 -7.81
N ALA A 42 -8.90 3.84 -7.26
CA ALA A 42 -9.27 2.45 -7.59
C ALA A 42 -10.52 1.94 -6.86
N GLY A 43 -11.07 2.71 -5.91
CA GLY A 43 -12.19 2.29 -5.07
C GLY A 43 -11.82 2.26 -3.59
N VAL A 44 -12.65 1.57 -2.79
CA VAL A 44 -12.50 1.53 -1.33
C VAL A 44 -11.53 0.44 -0.91
N VAL A 45 -10.58 0.80 -0.04
CA VAL A 45 -9.64 -0.12 0.60
C VAL A 45 -9.76 -0.05 2.12
N TYR A 46 -9.47 -1.17 2.77
CA TYR A 46 -9.36 -1.31 4.21
C TYR A 46 -7.88 -1.45 4.54
N ALA A 47 -7.35 -0.51 5.31
CA ALA A 47 -5.92 -0.47 5.61
C ALA A 47 -5.69 -0.24 7.10
N PHE A 48 -4.55 -0.71 7.59
CA PHE A 48 -4.09 -0.46 8.96
C PHE A 48 -3.47 0.94 9.03
N ASP A 49 -4.01 1.83 9.86
CA ASP A 49 -3.50 3.17 10.05
C ASP A 49 -2.17 3.14 10.81
N ARG A 50 -1.15 3.75 10.20
CA ARG A 50 0.20 3.90 10.75
C ARG A 50 0.48 5.34 11.18
N GLY A 51 -0.48 6.25 11.05
CA GLY A 51 -0.36 7.64 11.47
C GLY A 51 -0.71 7.89 12.95
N PRO A 52 -0.46 9.11 13.45
CA PRO A 52 -0.72 9.49 14.84
C PRO A 52 -2.23 9.59 15.13
N PRO A 53 -2.77 9.00 16.21
CA PRO A 53 -4.17 9.15 16.56
C PRO A 53 -4.50 10.58 17.04
N PRO A 54 -5.76 11.06 16.86
CA PRO A 54 -6.87 10.36 16.22
C PRO A 54 -6.75 10.35 14.69
N THR A 55 -7.34 9.34 14.05
CA THR A 55 -7.46 9.29 12.59
C THR A 55 -8.39 10.41 12.10
N PRO A 56 -7.95 11.27 11.16
CA PRO A 56 -8.80 12.30 10.61
C PRO A 56 -9.87 11.72 9.68
N THR A 57 -11.00 12.41 9.56
CA THR A 57 -12.03 12.14 8.55
C THR A 57 -11.90 13.17 7.41
N GLY A 58 -12.02 12.71 6.17
CA GLY A 58 -12.05 13.58 4.99
C GLY A 58 -10.86 13.41 4.05
N PRO A 59 -10.67 14.36 3.11
CA PRO A 59 -9.61 14.29 2.11
C PRO A 59 -8.23 14.53 2.72
N LEU A 60 -7.26 13.69 2.37
CA LEU A 60 -5.84 13.88 2.68
C LEU A 60 -4.96 13.14 1.69
N ARG A 61 -3.63 13.38 1.76
CA ARG A 61 -2.66 12.60 0.98
C ARG A 61 -2.14 11.44 1.81
N ALA A 62 -2.38 10.21 1.40
CA ALA A 62 -1.92 9.02 2.11
C ALA A 62 -0.99 8.16 1.25
N LEU A 63 -0.14 7.38 1.90
CA LEU A 63 0.69 6.36 1.27
C LEU A 63 0.12 4.98 1.60
N LEU A 64 -0.18 4.18 0.59
CA LEU A 64 -0.49 2.77 0.77
C LEU A 64 0.78 1.93 0.66
N HIS A 65 0.93 0.97 1.56
CA HIS A 65 2.06 0.05 1.56
C HIS A 65 1.62 -1.39 1.81
N GLY A 66 2.16 -2.32 1.04
CA GLY A 66 2.00 -3.76 1.26
C GLY A 66 3.30 -4.54 1.10
N VAL A 67 3.31 -5.75 1.64
CA VAL A 67 4.40 -6.72 1.48
C VAL A 67 3.94 -7.79 0.51
N ALA A 68 4.70 -8.06 -0.56
CA ALA A 68 4.34 -9.08 -1.54
C ALA A 68 4.61 -10.49 -1.00
N GLU A 69 3.60 -11.36 -1.12
CA GLU A 69 3.71 -12.81 -0.87
C GLU A 69 4.00 -13.57 -2.17
N ALA A 70 3.41 -13.11 -3.27
CA ALA A 70 3.61 -13.67 -4.60
C ALA A 70 3.60 -12.57 -5.66
N VAL A 71 4.45 -12.74 -6.68
CA VAL A 71 4.60 -11.81 -7.81
C VAL A 71 4.60 -12.61 -9.11
N GLY A 72 3.84 -12.16 -10.09
CA GLY A 72 3.80 -12.70 -11.45
C GLY A 72 3.70 -11.59 -12.49
N PRO A 73 3.87 -11.90 -13.79
CA PRO A 73 3.57 -10.95 -14.85
C PRO A 73 2.07 -10.66 -14.90
N LEU A 74 1.69 -9.42 -15.18
CA LEU A 74 0.29 -9.05 -15.41
C LEU A 74 -0.08 -9.22 -16.89
N GLU A 75 -1.13 -10.00 -17.14
CA GLU A 75 -1.81 -10.09 -18.43
C GLU A 75 -3.17 -9.38 -18.32
N GLY A 76 -3.33 -8.23 -18.96
CA GLY A 76 -4.58 -7.46 -18.97
C GLY A 76 -4.47 -6.06 -18.38
N GLU A 77 -5.60 -5.53 -17.89
CA GLU A 77 -5.72 -4.18 -17.33
C GLU A 77 -5.29 -4.10 -15.87
N ALA A 78 -4.99 -2.88 -15.42
CA ALA A 78 -4.69 -2.62 -14.02
C ALA A 78 -5.91 -2.88 -13.13
N PHE A 79 -5.70 -3.43 -11.94
CA PHE A 79 -6.77 -3.73 -11.00
C PHE A 79 -6.29 -3.72 -9.56
N LEU A 80 -7.19 -3.44 -8.63
CA LEU A 80 -7.00 -3.64 -7.20
C LEU A 80 -8.24 -4.35 -6.64
N ARG A 81 -8.04 -5.52 -6.01
CA ARG A 81 -9.14 -6.33 -5.47
C ARG A 81 -8.77 -6.89 -4.10
N ARG A 82 -9.76 -6.90 -3.21
CA ARG A 82 -9.66 -7.57 -1.91
C ARG A 82 -9.98 -9.07 -2.06
N GLU A 83 -9.11 -9.91 -1.53
CA GLU A 83 -9.26 -11.38 -1.45
C GLU A 83 -9.22 -11.81 0.03
N GLY A 84 -10.39 -11.78 0.69
CA GLY A 84 -10.47 -12.02 2.14
C GLY A 84 -9.72 -10.95 2.93
N PRO A 85 -8.68 -11.29 3.73
CA PRO A 85 -7.86 -10.30 4.42
C PRO A 85 -6.76 -9.68 3.53
N ARG A 86 -6.55 -10.22 2.32
CA ARG A 86 -5.46 -9.85 1.43
C ARG A 86 -5.93 -8.89 0.34
N TYR A 87 -4.96 -8.31 -0.35
CA TYR A 87 -5.18 -7.58 -1.59
C TYR A 87 -4.37 -8.24 -2.71
N ARG A 88 -5.02 -8.41 -3.86
CA ARG A 88 -4.38 -8.71 -5.13
C ARG A 88 -4.48 -7.47 -6.01
N LEU A 89 -3.37 -7.07 -6.60
CA LEU A 89 -3.29 -5.89 -7.43
C LEU A 89 -2.40 -6.12 -8.63
N GLY A 90 -2.80 -5.58 -9.77
CA GLY A 90 -2.08 -5.64 -11.03
C GLY A 90 -1.86 -4.23 -11.58
N GLY A 91 -0.65 -3.92 -12.01
CA GLY A 91 -0.37 -2.63 -12.64
C GLY A 91 1.06 -2.48 -13.16
N GLU A 92 1.39 -1.26 -13.56
CA GLU A 92 2.76 -0.87 -13.90
C GLU A 92 3.60 -0.79 -12.64
N THR A 93 4.88 -1.15 -12.74
CA THR A 93 5.83 -1.12 -11.63
C THR A 93 7.03 -0.24 -11.92
N THR A 94 7.44 0.53 -10.91
CA THR A 94 8.66 1.34 -10.93
C THR A 94 9.54 0.97 -9.73
N PRO A 95 10.81 0.56 -9.93
CA PRO A 95 11.70 0.26 -8.82
C PRO A 95 12.05 1.53 -8.02
N LEU A 96 11.96 1.44 -6.69
CA LEU A 96 12.29 2.52 -5.74
C LEU A 96 13.58 2.24 -4.95
N GLY A 97 14.18 1.06 -5.15
CA GLY A 97 15.40 0.62 -4.48
C GLY A 97 15.16 -0.05 -3.12
N GLY A 98 16.13 -0.86 -2.67
CA GLY A 98 16.05 -1.56 -1.38
C GLY A 98 14.91 -2.58 -1.28
N GLY A 99 14.52 -3.20 -2.39
CA GLY A 99 13.39 -4.14 -2.46
C GLY A 99 12.01 -3.48 -2.55
N PHE A 100 11.95 -2.14 -2.71
CA PHE A 100 10.69 -1.43 -2.86
C PHE A 100 10.37 -1.14 -4.33
N TYR A 101 9.09 -1.22 -4.64
CA TYR A 101 8.51 -0.92 -5.94
C TYR A 101 7.27 -0.06 -5.75
N LEU A 102 7.07 0.93 -6.60
CA LEU A 102 5.76 1.55 -6.78
C LEU A 102 4.96 0.67 -7.72
N LEU A 103 3.75 0.27 -7.33
CA LEU A 103 2.80 -0.43 -8.19
C LEU A 103 1.58 0.46 -8.42
N GLU A 104 1.28 0.76 -9.68
CA GLU A 104 0.18 1.63 -10.10
C GLU A 104 -0.99 0.79 -10.64
N ALA A 105 -1.92 0.45 -9.75
CA ALA A 105 -3.06 -0.45 -9.98
C ALA A 105 -4.42 0.28 -10.00
N GLY A 106 -4.44 1.48 -10.58
CA GLY A 106 -5.53 2.45 -10.38
C GLY A 106 -5.43 3.21 -9.04
N ALA A 107 -4.62 2.71 -8.11
CA ALA A 107 -4.14 3.37 -6.91
C ALA A 107 -2.63 3.13 -6.80
N LYS A 108 -1.92 3.97 -6.06
CA LYS A 108 -0.47 3.89 -5.83
C LYS A 108 -0.18 3.10 -4.57
N VAL A 109 0.45 1.94 -4.73
CA VAL A 109 0.87 1.11 -3.59
C VAL A 109 2.37 0.92 -3.63
N VAL A 110 3.05 1.28 -2.54
CA VAL A 110 4.45 0.90 -2.35
C VAL A 110 4.50 -0.55 -1.90
N VAL A 111 5.13 -1.39 -2.69
CA VAL A 111 5.23 -2.83 -2.45
C VAL A 111 6.66 -3.20 -2.09
N TYR A 112 6.83 -3.96 -1.02
CA TYR A 112 8.11 -4.60 -0.71
C TYR A 112 8.16 -6.01 -1.30
N TRP A 113 9.24 -6.33 -2.01
CA TRP A 113 9.56 -7.64 -2.59
C TRP A 113 11.07 -7.79 -2.76
N GLU A 114 11.66 -8.87 -2.25
CA GLU A 114 13.12 -9.11 -2.37
C GLU A 114 13.53 -9.60 -3.77
N GLY A 115 12.59 -10.18 -4.52
CA GLY A 115 12.86 -10.71 -5.86
C GLY A 115 12.75 -9.67 -6.97
N PRO A 116 13.03 -10.07 -8.22
CA PRO A 116 12.75 -9.21 -9.37
C PRO A 116 11.23 -8.99 -9.51
N MET A 117 10.85 -7.77 -9.89
CA MET A 117 9.47 -7.44 -10.22
C MET A 117 9.34 -7.15 -11.72
N PRO A 118 8.39 -7.79 -12.43
CA PRO A 118 8.10 -7.45 -13.82
C PRO A 118 7.63 -5.99 -13.96
N LYS A 119 7.91 -5.35 -15.10
CA LYS A 119 7.44 -3.98 -15.41
C LYS A 119 5.93 -3.84 -15.31
N ARG A 120 5.20 -4.90 -15.67
CA ARG A 120 3.76 -5.05 -15.43
C ARG A 120 3.59 -6.27 -14.56
N ALA A 121 3.23 -6.07 -13.30
CA ALA A 121 3.19 -7.15 -12.32
C ALA A 121 1.80 -7.30 -11.74
N GLU A 122 1.44 -8.56 -11.49
CA GLU A 122 0.38 -8.93 -10.58
C GLU A 122 1.01 -9.36 -9.25
N VAL A 123 0.50 -8.82 -8.16
CA VAL A 123 1.03 -9.03 -6.82
C VAL A 123 -0.09 -9.47 -5.89
N LEU A 124 0.15 -10.52 -5.12
CA LEU A 124 -0.64 -10.87 -3.95
C LEU A 124 0.08 -10.35 -2.71
N LEU A 125 -0.58 -9.49 -1.93
CA LEU A 125 -0.03 -8.95 -0.70
C LEU A 125 -0.30 -9.87 0.49
N SER A 126 0.71 -10.03 1.33
CA SER A 126 0.51 -10.46 2.70
C SER A 126 -0.29 -9.39 3.46
N PRO A 127 -1.22 -9.80 4.36
CA PRO A 127 -1.95 -8.85 5.17
C PRO A 127 -1.05 -8.29 6.30
N PRO A 128 -1.27 -7.05 6.76
CA PRO A 128 -2.27 -6.10 6.30
C PRO A 128 -1.77 -5.19 5.16
N LEU A 129 -2.70 -4.57 4.42
CA LEU A 129 -2.42 -3.32 3.71
C LEU A 129 -2.26 -2.22 4.76
N MET A 130 -1.20 -1.41 4.65
CA MET A 130 -0.90 -0.33 5.58
C MET A 130 -1.17 1.03 4.91
N LEU A 131 -1.60 2.01 5.72
CA LEU A 131 -1.82 3.38 5.31
C LEU A 131 -1.01 4.33 6.21
N PHE A 132 -0.17 5.16 5.60
CA PHE A 132 0.64 6.18 6.28
C PHE A 132 0.14 7.58 5.89
N ARG A 133 0.11 8.52 6.84
CA ARG A 133 -0.45 9.86 6.67
C ARG A 133 0.36 10.94 7.37
#